data_AF-A0A9Q3BZ38-F1
#
_entry.id   AF-A0A9Q3BZ38-F1
#
_cell.length_a   1.000
_cell.length_b   1.000
_cell.length_c   1.000
_cell.angle_alpha   90.00
_cell.angle_beta   90.00
_cell.angle_gamma   90.00
#
_symmetry.space_group_name_H-M   'P 1'
#
loop_
_entity.id
_entity.type
_entity.pdbx_description
1 polymer ?
#
loop_
_entity_poly.entity_id
_entity_poly.type
_entity_poly.pdbx_seq_one_letter_code
_entity_poly.pdbx_strand_id
1 'polypeptide(L)'
;MIKIPLLPHQKTELAFLWDQEIPNGQLACNLWISSPPGSTFQARNIITNKVVSSFESHSANTPLDGLLADNMGIGKAIQAIALTDTSKEQLIPNPQFTTPNIIIFPPCLITKWKSEISKHAQAGALKANTYHGPTCHSLSKADILQSDIITTSYNTITQELKQTNTSTSCIFQINWHGIIFDEA
;
A
#
# COMPACT_ATOMS: atom_id res chain seq x y z
N MET A 1 -3.38 16.25 -3.29
CA MET A 1 -2.31 17.28 -3.45
C MET A 1 -1.35 17.31 -2.26
N ILE A 2 -0.08 16.95 -2.49
CA ILE A 2 1.03 17.00 -1.51
C ILE A 2 1.62 18.42 -1.44
N LYS A 3 1.89 18.95 -0.24
CA LYS A 3 2.44 20.30 -0.01
C LYS A 3 3.91 20.46 -0.41
N ILE A 4 4.70 19.40 -0.24
CA ILE A 4 6.17 19.46 -0.33
C ILE A 4 6.63 18.69 -1.57
N PRO A 5 7.50 19.28 -2.42
CA PRO A 5 8.01 18.58 -3.59
C PRO A 5 8.84 17.36 -3.18
N LEU A 6 8.55 16.22 -3.79
CA LEU A 6 9.30 14.98 -3.62
C LEU A 6 10.72 15.12 -4.19
N LEU A 7 11.69 14.55 -3.49
CA LEU A 7 13.07 14.43 -3.95
C LEU A 7 13.16 13.45 -5.13
N PRO A 8 14.20 13.54 -5.99
CA PRO A 8 14.30 12.69 -7.17
C PRO A 8 14.24 11.19 -6.87
N HIS A 9 14.94 10.71 -5.82
CA HIS A 9 14.90 9.29 -5.43
C HIS A 9 13.50 8.86 -4.96
N GLN A 10 12.81 9.72 -4.20
CA GLN A 10 11.44 9.46 -3.73
C GLN A 10 10.46 9.31 -4.89
N LYS A 11 10.65 10.04 -5.98
CA LYS A 11 9.83 9.89 -7.19
C LYS A 11 10.08 8.56 -7.88
N THR A 12 11.33 8.13 -7.97
CA THR A 12 11.71 6.85 -8.56
C THR A 12 11.15 5.68 -7.75
N GLU A 13 11.29 5.73 -6.42
CA GLU A 13 10.75 4.72 -5.51
C GLU A 13 9.22 4.66 -5.57
N LEU A 14 8.56 5.82 -5.62
CA LEU A 14 7.10 5.88 -5.76
C LEU A 14 6.63 5.34 -7.11
N ALA A 15 7.34 5.64 -8.19
CA ALA A 15 7.03 5.06 -9.51
C ALA A 15 7.21 3.54 -9.53
N PHE A 16 8.23 3.03 -8.83
CA PHE A 16 8.46 1.60 -8.67
C PHE A 16 7.32 0.93 -7.88
N LEU A 17 6.89 1.53 -6.77
CA LEU A 17 5.74 1.02 -6.01
C LEU A 17 4.44 1.06 -6.80
N TRP A 18 4.22 2.14 -7.55
CA TRP A 18 3.05 2.29 -8.39
C TRP A 18 2.96 1.19 -9.46
N ASP A 19 4.10 0.79 -10.06
CA ASP A 19 4.14 -0.33 -11.01
C ASP A 19 3.78 -1.68 -10.36
N GLN A 20 4.05 -1.84 -9.05
CA GLN A 20 3.65 -3.02 -8.28
C GLN A 20 2.16 -3.02 -7.88
N GLU A 21 1.55 -1.85 -7.73
CA GLU A 21 0.10 -1.73 -7.45
C GLU A 21 -0.78 -1.99 -8.68
N ILE A 22 -0.22 -1.97 -9.90
CA ILE A 22 -0.99 -2.22 -11.13
C ILE A 22 -0.94 -3.72 -11.51
N PRO A 23 -2.10 -4.37 -11.74
CA PRO A 23 -2.15 -5.70 -12.33
C PRO A 23 -1.42 -5.69 -13.69
N ASN A 24 -0.40 -6.55 -13.85
CA ASN A 24 0.49 -6.66 -15.01
C ASN A 24 1.70 -5.69 -15.07
N GLY A 25 2.20 -5.23 -13.93
CA GLY A 25 3.47 -4.50 -13.85
C GLY A 25 4.63 -5.18 -14.59
N GLN A 26 5.51 -4.38 -15.22
CA GLN A 26 6.57 -4.88 -16.12
C GLN A 26 7.57 -5.80 -15.41
N LEU A 27 7.74 -5.61 -14.11
CA LEU A 27 8.73 -6.32 -13.29
C LEU A 27 8.47 -7.83 -13.19
N ALA A 28 7.21 -8.26 -13.28
CA ALA A 28 6.84 -9.68 -13.28
C ALA A 28 7.41 -10.44 -14.51
N CYS A 29 7.62 -9.73 -15.62
CA CYS A 29 8.08 -10.30 -16.88
C CYS A 29 9.60 -10.58 -16.88
N ASN A 30 10.37 -9.96 -15.98
CA ASN A 30 11.84 -10.09 -15.95
C ASN A 30 12.34 -11.50 -15.59
N LEU A 31 11.48 -12.36 -15.04
CA LEU A 31 11.80 -13.75 -14.74
C LEU A 31 11.56 -14.70 -15.92
N TRP A 32 11.08 -14.19 -17.06
CA TRP A 32 10.76 -14.98 -18.24
C TRP A 32 11.69 -14.62 -19.40
N ILE A 33 12.24 -15.63 -20.06
CA ILE A 33 13.07 -15.46 -21.27
C ILE A 33 12.31 -16.10 -22.44
N SER A 34 12.12 -15.33 -23.52
CA SER A 34 11.52 -15.81 -24.76
C SER A 34 12.54 -16.52 -25.64
N SER A 35 12.07 -17.51 -26.42
CA SER A 35 12.87 -18.19 -27.43
C SER A 35 13.33 -17.22 -28.54
N PRO A 36 14.45 -17.52 -29.24
CA PRO A 36 14.97 -16.66 -30.29
C PRO A 36 13.99 -16.48 -31.47
N PRO A 37 14.06 -15.36 -32.20
CA PRO A 37 13.25 -15.13 -33.39
C PRO A 37 13.46 -16.25 -34.43
N GLY A 38 12.37 -16.83 -34.93
CA GLY A 38 12.40 -17.91 -35.94
C GLY A 38 12.16 -19.33 -35.42
N SER A 39 11.92 -19.49 -34.12
CA SER A 39 11.46 -20.74 -33.49
C SER A 39 10.01 -20.63 -33.03
N THR A 40 9.35 -21.77 -32.75
CA THR A 40 8.03 -21.76 -32.10
C THR A 40 8.13 -20.95 -30.81
N PHE A 41 7.25 -19.97 -30.61
CA PHE A 41 7.28 -19.11 -29.44
C PHE A 41 7.20 -19.95 -28.17
N GLN A 42 8.21 -19.84 -27.31
CA GLN A 42 8.25 -20.45 -25.99
C GLN A 42 8.87 -19.46 -25.01
N ALA A 43 8.24 -19.29 -23.85
CA ALA A 43 8.83 -18.54 -22.74
C ALA A 43 9.21 -19.51 -21.62
N ARG A 44 10.41 -19.34 -21.06
CA ARG A 44 10.90 -20.13 -19.93
C ARG A 44 11.07 -19.25 -18.71
N ASN A 45 10.51 -19.66 -17.58
CA ASN A 45 10.79 -19.04 -16.29
C ASN A 45 12.19 -19.44 -15.81
N ILE A 46 13.03 -18.45 -15.47
CA ILE A 46 14.45 -18.67 -15.13
C ILE A 46 14.61 -19.54 -13.89
N ILE A 47 13.73 -19.38 -12.90
CA ILE A 47 13.84 -20.00 -11.56
C ILE A 47 13.21 -21.38 -11.56
N THR A 48 11.98 -21.49 -12.06
CA THR A 48 11.19 -22.73 -12.00
C THR A 48 11.42 -23.66 -13.19
N ASN A 49 12.12 -23.19 -14.24
CA ASN A 49 12.27 -23.86 -15.53
C ASN A 49 10.95 -24.23 -16.21
N LYS A 50 9.82 -23.68 -15.77
CA LYS A 50 8.53 -23.85 -16.43
C LYS A 50 8.58 -23.23 -17.83
N VAL A 51 8.17 -23.99 -18.84
CA VAL A 51 8.09 -23.55 -20.23
C VAL A 51 6.63 -23.39 -20.62
N VAL A 52 6.29 -22.28 -21.28
CA VAL A 52 4.96 -22.01 -21.81
C VAL A 52 5.05 -21.68 -23.29
N SER A 53 4.18 -22.28 -24.10
CA SER A 53 4.11 -22.09 -25.56
C SER A 53 3.23 -20.91 -25.98
N SER A 54 2.50 -20.32 -25.04
CA SER A 54 1.82 -19.03 -25.17
C SER A 54 2.19 -18.17 -23.97
N PHE A 55 2.75 -16.99 -24.23
CA PHE A 55 2.81 -15.92 -23.23
C PHE A 55 1.52 -15.16 -23.41
N GLU A 56 0.42 -15.79 -23.01
CA GLU A 56 -0.64 -14.98 -22.47
C GLU A 56 0.04 -14.26 -21.30
N SER A 57 -0.05 -12.94 -21.26
CA SER A 57 0.08 -12.19 -20.02
C SER A 57 -1.06 -12.60 -19.08
N HIS A 58 -1.25 -13.91 -18.88
CA HIS A 58 -1.87 -14.48 -17.73
C HIS A 58 -1.09 -13.88 -16.61
N SER A 59 -1.75 -12.89 -16.00
CA SER A 59 -1.40 -12.28 -14.73
C SER A 59 -0.44 -13.22 -14.03
N ALA A 60 0.84 -12.85 -14.03
CA ALA A 60 1.55 -13.13 -12.81
C ALA A 60 0.61 -12.52 -11.77
N ASN A 61 -0.05 -13.36 -10.96
CA ASN A 61 -0.65 -12.91 -9.73
C ASN A 61 0.55 -12.51 -8.87
N THR A 62 1.28 -11.49 -9.33
CA THR A 62 2.27 -10.80 -8.56
C THR A 62 1.48 -10.31 -7.38
N PRO A 63 1.89 -10.67 -6.17
CA PRO A 63 1.31 -10.05 -5.00
C PRO A 63 1.38 -8.53 -5.25
N LEU A 64 0.26 -7.82 -5.07
CA LEU A 64 0.20 -6.36 -5.10
C LEU A 64 0.88 -5.79 -3.84
N ASP A 65 2.08 -6.28 -3.54
CA ASP A 65 2.82 -5.98 -2.33
C ASP A 65 4.20 -5.44 -2.73
N GLY A 66 4.49 -4.22 -2.33
CA GLY A 66 5.80 -3.60 -2.47
C GLY A 66 6.51 -3.52 -1.13
N LEU A 67 7.81 -3.86 -1.09
CA LEU A 67 8.65 -3.64 0.08
C LEU A 67 9.45 -2.34 -0.11
N LEU A 68 9.21 -1.35 0.76
CA LEU A 68 10.09 -0.18 0.90
C LEU A 68 11.09 -0.40 2.04
N ALA A 69 12.33 -0.73 1.68
CA ALA A 69 13.41 -0.96 2.63
C ALA A 69 14.48 0.17 2.61
N ASP A 70 14.08 1.41 2.30
CA ASP A 70 15.03 2.54 2.24
C ASP A 70 15.68 2.82 3.59
N ASN A 71 16.90 3.37 3.56
CA ASN A 71 17.57 3.82 4.77
C ASN A 71 16.69 4.79 5.59
N MET A 72 16.82 4.72 6.92
CA MET A 72 16.14 5.63 7.83
C MET A 72 16.51 7.09 7.51
N GLY A 73 15.53 7.98 7.48
CA GLY A 73 15.73 9.42 7.21
C GLY A 73 15.52 9.87 5.75
N ILE A 74 15.26 8.94 4.83
CA ILE A 74 15.08 9.23 3.39
C ILE A 74 13.66 9.73 3.03
N GLY A 75 12.72 9.66 3.97
CA GLY A 75 11.36 10.17 3.79
C GLY A 75 10.32 9.12 3.39
N LYS A 76 10.43 7.88 3.90
CA LYS A 76 9.42 6.83 3.67
C LYS A 76 7.99 7.27 4.02
N ALA A 77 7.84 8.08 5.06
CA ALA A 77 6.53 8.62 5.46
C ALA A 77 5.90 9.53 4.37
N ILE A 78 6.69 10.39 3.73
CA ILE A 78 6.16 11.25 2.65
C ILE A 78 5.83 10.42 1.41
N GLN A 79 6.62 9.37 1.09
CA GLN A 79 6.30 8.44 0.00
C GLN A 79 4.96 7.73 0.24
N ALA A 80 4.72 7.21 1.45
CA ALA A 80 3.47 6.53 1.81
C ALA A 80 2.23 7.46 1.70
N ILE A 81 2.37 8.71 2.17
CA ILE A 81 1.31 9.73 2.04
C ILE A 81 1.07 10.07 0.57
N ALA A 82 2.16 10.22 -0.20
CA ALA A 82 2.10 10.54 -1.62
C ALA A 82 1.44 9.44 -2.45
N LEU A 83 1.73 8.18 -2.13
CA LEU A 83 1.11 7.02 -2.75
C LEU A 83 -0.40 7.03 -2.50
N THR A 84 -0.82 7.20 -1.26
CA THR A 84 -2.25 7.28 -0.90
C THR A 84 -2.99 8.40 -1.65
N ASP A 85 -2.38 9.58 -1.74
CA ASP A 85 -2.94 10.72 -2.48
C ASP A 85 -3.07 10.42 -3.98
N THR A 86 -2.08 9.74 -4.56
CA THR A 86 -2.07 9.36 -5.98
C THR A 86 -3.11 8.27 -6.28
N SER A 87 -3.18 7.23 -5.45
CA SER A 87 -4.18 6.16 -5.60
C SER A 87 -5.58 6.75 -5.48
N LYS A 88 -5.81 7.66 -4.52
CA LYS A 88 -7.08 8.38 -4.40
C LYS A 88 -7.45 9.12 -5.68
N GLU A 89 -6.53 9.86 -6.29
CA GLU A 89 -6.78 10.66 -7.51
C GLU A 89 -7.06 9.80 -8.75
N GLN A 90 -6.38 8.67 -8.89
CA GLN A 90 -6.58 7.77 -10.03
C GLN A 90 -7.82 6.86 -9.88
N LEU A 91 -8.28 6.61 -8.65
CA LEU A 91 -9.48 5.82 -8.36
C LEU A 91 -10.78 6.64 -8.34
N ILE A 92 -10.71 7.98 -8.46
CA ILE A 92 -11.87 8.88 -8.55
C ILE A 92 -12.93 8.47 -9.60
N PRO A 93 -12.59 7.85 -10.76
CA PRO A 93 -13.62 7.42 -11.71
C PRO A 93 -14.57 6.33 -11.19
N ASN A 94 -14.26 5.66 -10.06
CA ASN A 94 -15.08 4.59 -9.53
C ASN A 94 -15.24 4.67 -7.99
N PRO A 95 -16.21 5.47 -7.48
CA PRO A 95 -16.41 5.72 -6.04
C PRO A 95 -16.84 4.48 -5.23
N GLN A 96 -17.03 3.33 -5.88
CA GLN A 96 -17.29 2.05 -5.21
C GLN A 96 -16.01 1.38 -4.68
N PHE A 97 -14.82 1.88 -5.05
CA PHE A 97 -13.51 1.28 -4.71
C PHE A 97 -12.58 2.20 -3.89
N THR A 98 -13.09 3.30 -3.32
CA THR A 98 -12.32 4.13 -2.38
C THR A 98 -12.27 3.48 -1.01
N THR A 99 -11.55 2.37 -0.90
CA THR A 99 -11.21 1.77 0.39
C THR A 99 -10.03 2.51 1.03
N PRO A 100 -10.01 2.66 2.36
CA PRO A 100 -8.92 3.36 3.05
C PRO A 100 -7.60 2.60 2.97
N ASN A 101 -6.49 3.31 3.12
CA ASN A 101 -5.18 2.72 3.45
C ASN A 101 -4.99 2.63 4.97
N ILE A 102 -4.33 1.58 5.44
CA ILE A 102 -3.93 1.45 6.84
C ILE A 102 -2.41 1.49 6.99
N ILE A 103 -1.94 2.29 7.95
CA ILE A 103 -0.52 2.40 8.31
C ILE A 103 -0.35 1.86 9.72
N ILE A 104 0.52 0.85 9.86
CA ILE A 104 0.80 0.15 11.10
C ILE A 104 2.25 0.45 11.48
N PHE A 105 2.48 0.98 12.68
CA PHE A 105 3.81 1.38 13.15
C PHE A 105 4.04 1.04 14.63
N PRO A 106 5.28 1.09 15.13
CA PRO A 106 5.57 1.01 16.56
C PRO A 106 4.84 2.13 17.35
N PRO A 107 4.28 1.86 18.54
CA PRO A 107 3.47 2.84 19.29
C PRO A 107 4.14 4.20 19.53
N CYS A 108 5.47 4.23 19.65
CA CYS A 108 6.25 5.45 19.84
C CYS A 108 6.22 6.41 18.64
N LEU A 109 5.84 5.93 17.45
CA LEU A 109 5.81 6.73 16.22
C LEU A 109 4.46 7.41 15.94
N ILE A 110 3.45 7.23 16.81
CA ILE A 110 2.10 7.76 16.55
C ILE A 110 2.07 9.29 16.38
N THR A 111 2.78 10.01 17.24
CA THR A 111 2.87 11.47 17.18
C THR A 111 3.67 11.93 15.96
N LYS A 112 4.70 11.17 15.59
CA LYS A 112 5.50 11.42 14.39
C LYS A 112 4.64 11.32 13.14
N TRP A 113 3.88 10.23 12.99
CA TRP A 113 2.98 10.04 11.84
C TRP A 113 1.90 11.12 11.75
N LYS A 114 1.28 11.51 12.87
CA LYS A 114 0.33 12.63 12.89
C LYS A 114 0.95 13.94 12.39
N SER A 115 2.18 14.22 12.81
CA SER A 115 2.93 15.40 12.38
C SER A 115 3.27 15.35 10.89
N GLU A 116 3.79 14.23 10.40
CA GLU A 116 4.16 14.04 8.99
C GLU A 116 2.95 14.18 8.06
N ILE A 117 1.80 13.57 8.39
CA ILE A 117 0.57 13.73 7.60
C ILE A 117 0.16 15.20 7.54
N SER A 118 0.15 15.91 8.67
CA SER A 118 -0.25 17.33 8.73
C SER A 118 0.71 18.25 7.95
N LYS A 119 2.00 17.90 7.97
CA LYS A 119 3.08 18.63 7.31
C LYS A 119 3.06 18.43 5.80
N HIS A 120 2.81 17.21 5.33
CA HIS A 120 2.95 16.83 3.94
C HIS A 120 1.64 16.87 3.14
N ALA A 121 0.48 16.65 3.77
CA ALA A 121 -0.82 16.75 3.10
C ALA A 121 -1.36 18.20 3.12
N GLN A 122 -1.99 18.63 2.03
CA GLN A 122 -2.79 19.86 2.03
C GLN A 122 -3.96 19.75 3.01
N ALA A 123 -4.31 20.88 3.66
CA ALA A 123 -5.44 20.88 4.59
C ALA A 123 -6.73 20.49 3.85
N GLY A 124 -7.40 19.44 4.32
CA GLY A 124 -8.60 18.89 3.67
C GLY A 124 -8.35 17.98 2.48
N ALA A 125 -7.10 17.74 2.06
CA ALA A 125 -6.80 16.83 0.94
C ALA A 125 -6.95 15.35 1.33
N LEU A 126 -6.53 14.99 2.55
CA LEU A 126 -6.61 13.64 3.09
C LEU A 126 -7.32 13.64 4.45
N LYS A 127 -8.32 12.78 4.62
CA LYS A 127 -9.00 12.50 5.89
C LYS A 127 -8.25 11.36 6.60
N ALA A 128 -7.38 11.73 7.53
CA ALA A 128 -6.62 10.78 8.34
C ALA A 128 -7.23 10.61 9.73
N ASN A 129 -7.48 9.37 10.14
CA ASN A 129 -7.99 9.02 11.47
C ASN A 129 -7.03 8.05 12.19
N THR A 130 -7.02 8.12 13.52
CA THR A 130 -6.14 7.27 14.34
C THR A 130 -6.93 6.23 15.12
N TYR A 131 -6.69 4.96 14.80
CA TYR A 131 -7.22 3.82 15.52
C TYR A 131 -6.22 3.36 16.58
N HIS A 132 -6.21 4.01 17.74
CA HIS A 132 -5.28 3.66 18.83
C HIS A 132 -5.84 4.05 20.20
N GLY A 133 -5.44 3.30 21.23
CA GLY A 133 -5.78 3.61 22.63
C GLY A 133 -7.29 3.58 22.92
N PRO A 134 -7.76 4.27 23.97
CA PRO A 134 -9.17 4.27 24.37
C PRO A 134 -10.13 4.76 23.28
N THR A 135 -9.61 5.52 22.32
CA THR A 135 -10.36 6.06 21.19
C THR A 135 -10.56 5.06 20.06
N CYS A 136 -9.92 3.87 20.08
CA CYS A 136 -10.08 2.89 19.00
C CYS A 136 -11.55 2.48 18.81
N HIS A 137 -12.29 2.25 19.89
CA HIS A 137 -13.71 1.86 19.85
C HIS A 137 -14.66 3.04 19.56
N SER A 138 -14.15 4.27 19.46
CA SER A 138 -14.96 5.44 19.10
C SER A 138 -15.14 5.58 17.59
N LEU A 139 -14.31 4.94 16.79
CA LEU A 139 -14.42 4.94 15.33
C LEU A 139 -15.36 3.83 14.89
N SER A 140 -16.48 4.21 14.26
CA SER A 140 -17.36 3.25 13.63
C SER A 140 -16.78 2.75 12.31
N LYS A 141 -17.30 1.63 11.79
CA LYS A 141 -16.94 1.14 10.45
C LYS A 141 -17.19 2.20 9.37
N ALA A 142 -18.25 2.99 9.50
CA ALA A 142 -18.56 4.06 8.56
C ALA A 142 -17.50 5.18 8.60
N ASP A 143 -17.01 5.54 9.78
CA ASP A 143 -15.96 6.56 9.93
C ASP A 143 -14.66 6.11 9.27
N ILE A 144 -14.33 4.83 9.42
CA ILE A 144 -13.14 4.26 8.79
C ILE A 144 -13.27 4.26 7.27
N LEU A 145 -14.40 3.81 6.73
CA LEU A 145 -14.63 3.78 5.27
C LEU A 145 -14.66 5.16 4.63
N GLN A 146 -15.00 6.21 5.40
CA GLN A 146 -14.93 7.59 4.92
C GLN A 146 -13.53 8.20 5.01
N SER A 147 -12.59 7.52 5.66
CA SER A 147 -11.20 8.00 5.82
C SER A 147 -10.37 7.62 4.60
N ASP A 148 -9.34 8.41 4.31
CA ASP A 148 -8.34 8.04 3.31
C ASP A 148 -7.20 7.22 3.95
N ILE A 149 -6.84 7.58 5.19
CA ILE A 149 -5.75 6.95 5.94
C ILE A 149 -6.23 6.60 7.35
N ILE A 150 -6.02 5.35 7.76
CA ILE A 150 -6.10 4.92 9.15
C ILE A 150 -4.70 4.64 9.67
N THR A 151 -4.34 5.27 10.78
CA THR A 151 -3.07 5.00 11.48
C THR A 151 -3.34 4.17 12.73
N THR A 152 -2.59 3.08 12.94
CA THR A 152 -2.69 2.22 14.12
C THR A 152 -1.31 1.74 14.57
N SER A 153 -1.26 1.06 15.71
CA SER A 153 -0.02 0.46 16.22
C SER A 153 -0.08 -1.07 16.21
N TYR A 154 1.08 -1.72 16.12
CA TYR A 154 1.20 -3.18 16.25
C TYR A 154 0.54 -3.71 17.53
N ASN A 155 0.70 -2.99 18.65
CA ASN A 155 0.09 -3.36 19.92
C ASN A 155 -1.43 -3.33 19.84
N THR A 156 -2.01 -2.32 19.18
CA THR A 156 -3.46 -2.20 18.99
C THR A 156 -4.01 -3.34 18.14
N ILE A 157 -3.37 -3.65 17.01
CA ILE A 157 -3.75 -4.80 16.18
C ILE A 157 -3.69 -6.10 16.97
N THR A 158 -2.61 -6.31 17.73
CA THR A 158 -2.43 -7.51 18.55
C THR A 158 -3.50 -7.64 19.64
N GLN A 159 -3.90 -6.52 20.26
CA GLN A 159 -4.96 -6.50 21.27
C GLN A 159 -6.32 -6.82 20.65
N GLU A 160 -6.67 -6.21 19.52
CA GLU A 160 -7.90 -6.46 18.79
C GLU A 160 -8.03 -7.93 18.37
N LEU A 161 -6.92 -8.54 17.89
CA LEU A 161 -6.86 -9.96 17.55
C LEU A 161 -7.12 -10.88 18.75
N LYS A 162 -6.74 -10.48 19.96
CA LYS A 162 -6.89 -11.29 21.19
C LYS A 162 -8.25 -11.11 21.85
N GLN A 163 -8.79 -9.89 21.83
CA GLN A 163 -9.99 -9.51 22.59
C GLN A 163 -11.28 -9.80 21.82
N THR A 164 -11.24 -9.87 20.50
CA THR A 164 -12.42 -10.02 19.66
C THR A 164 -12.34 -11.27 18.81
N ASN A 165 -13.48 -11.95 18.61
CA ASN A 165 -13.61 -12.77 17.40
C ASN A 165 -13.40 -11.81 16.23
N THR A 166 -12.51 -12.12 15.28
CA THR A 166 -12.17 -11.24 14.15
C THR A 166 -13.40 -10.69 13.41
N SER A 167 -14.52 -11.41 13.49
CA SER A 167 -15.85 -11.03 13.01
C SER A 167 -16.51 -9.84 13.71
N THR A 168 -16.00 -9.28 14.81
CA THR A 168 -16.63 -8.13 15.50
C THR A 168 -15.78 -6.86 15.49
N SER A 169 -14.48 -6.96 15.25
CA SER A 169 -13.63 -5.77 15.17
C SER A 169 -13.76 -5.10 13.81
N CYS A 170 -14.07 -3.80 13.81
CA CYS A 170 -14.26 -3.04 12.59
C CYS A 170 -13.01 -3.03 11.70
N ILE A 171 -11.81 -3.06 12.29
CA ILE A 171 -10.52 -3.01 11.58
C ILE A 171 -10.26 -4.27 10.73
N PHE A 172 -10.82 -5.42 11.12
CA PHE A 172 -10.68 -6.70 10.40
C PHE A 172 -11.82 -6.99 9.43
N GLN A 173 -12.88 -6.18 9.45
CA GLN A 173 -14.04 -6.31 8.55
C GLN A 173 -13.97 -5.38 7.32
N ILE A 174 -12.87 -4.64 7.18
CA ILE A 174 -12.68 -3.64 6.14
C ILE A 174 -11.71 -4.22 5.13
N ASN A 175 -12.09 -4.13 3.86
CA ASN A 175 -11.14 -4.36 2.79
C ASN A 175 -10.27 -3.11 2.68
N TRP A 176 -8.98 -3.26 2.95
CA TRP A 176 -8.02 -2.16 2.86
C TRP A 176 -7.54 -2.04 1.42
N HIS A 177 -7.36 -0.81 0.94
CA HIS A 177 -6.72 -0.58 -0.36
C HIS A 177 -5.26 -1.03 -0.30
N GLY A 178 -4.53 -0.59 0.73
CA GLY A 178 -3.15 -0.96 0.99
C GLY A 178 -2.86 -1.02 2.48
N ILE A 179 -1.97 -1.94 2.87
CA ILE A 179 -1.49 -2.11 4.24
C ILE A 179 -0.01 -1.74 4.25
N ILE A 180 0.34 -0.68 4.98
CA ILE A 180 1.69 -0.16 5.07
C ILE A 180 2.24 -0.48 6.46
N PHE A 181 3.30 -1.28 6.50
CA PHE A 181 4.03 -1.59 7.72
C PHE A 181 5.27 -0.69 7.82
N ASP A 182 5.35 0.09 8.90
CA ASP A 182 6.54 0.89 9.23
C ASP A 182 7.40 0.12 10.25
N GLU A 183 8.72 0.16 10.05
CA GLU A 183 9.72 -0.51 10.91
C GLU A 183 9.38 -1.99 11.20
N ALA A 184 9.11 -2.76 10.14
CA ALA A 184 8.78 -4.18 10.17
C ALA A 184 10.01 -5.09 10.27
#